data_AF-A0AAD2HN41-F1
#
_entry.id   AF-A0AAD2HN41-F1
#
_cell.length_a   1.000
_cell.length_b   1.000
_cell.length_c   1.000
_cell.angle_alpha   90.00
_cell.angle_beta   90.00
_cell.angle_gamma   90.00
#
_symmetry.space_group_name_H-M   'P 1'
#
loop_
_entity.id
_entity.type
_entity.pdbx_description
1 polymer ?
#
loop_
_entity_poly.entity_id
_entity_poly.type
_entity_poly.pdbx_seq_one_letter_code
_entity_poly.pdbx_strand_id
1 'polypeptide(L)'
;MPGWRCLLLLLIGASACTARAAAATTASAPRPTCTVAHTPGADDSPSITAAVTACNSNATILFSAGVQYNSFTPVQFALGQDVTVRILGNISLPADIAQVQAGVRSAAYRSGWFAVSSTGPGVRFAGPDKITGGGGGVVRSFGQAWWDAGQQTSRPLLFQWRASNGTIRGLTISKPIGKSFNIAGSGNWIEDVVVDAQSSSTAFPFNTDGFDVGGDGNTILNSQVSNGDDCVAIGSPCTNLHLKGLTCIGSHGISVAAKGGGSVNVANILVENVTLLDGLYGARYKSTSGNQGRASNIVYRNVVVRNITFPIYVTQNYFDQSQSPPPPSNLSVQIDGLTFQDFAGTINSLNPGDGSCISDPCWYHVAGADGTQSIIFDSLHAGSATNLSATGIAVVPDAPSERPTVMYNASVTPGDVGFRCWDGPYIPTYSS
;
A
#
# COMPACT_ATOMS: atom_id res chain seq x y z
N MET A 1 -22.75 -62.00 80.69
CA MET A 1 -23.37 -60.67 80.75
C MET A 1 -22.42 -59.68 80.09
N PRO A 2 -22.68 -59.22 78.86
CA PRO A 2 -21.94 -58.15 78.21
C PRO A 2 -22.66 -56.81 78.40
N GLY A 3 -21.90 -55.72 78.54
CA GLY A 3 -22.40 -54.34 78.61
C GLY A 3 -21.74 -53.48 77.53
N TRP A 4 -22.59 -52.79 76.77
CA TRP A 4 -22.34 -52.07 75.51
C TRP A 4 -21.33 -50.93 75.53
N ARG A 5 -20.74 -50.67 74.34
CA ARG A 5 -20.52 -49.30 73.84
C ARG A 5 -20.78 -49.20 72.33
N CYS A 6 -21.53 -48.16 71.95
CA CYS A 6 -21.96 -47.81 70.60
C CYS A 6 -20.80 -47.57 69.62
N LEU A 7 -20.95 -48.06 68.38
CA LEU A 7 -20.06 -47.75 67.27
C LEU A 7 -20.79 -46.85 66.26
N LEU A 8 -20.20 -45.68 66.01
CA LEU A 8 -20.65 -44.66 65.06
C LEU A 8 -20.16 -45.07 63.65
N LEU A 9 -21.06 -45.26 62.68
CA LEU A 9 -20.70 -45.55 61.29
C LEU A 9 -20.23 -44.27 60.59
N LEU A 10 -18.97 -44.25 60.15
CA LEU A 10 -18.44 -43.28 59.19
C LEU A 10 -18.51 -43.90 57.78
N LEU A 11 -19.31 -43.31 56.89
CA LEU A 11 -19.32 -43.61 55.46
C LEU A 11 -18.14 -42.91 54.78
N ILE A 12 -17.12 -43.68 54.38
CA ILE A 12 -16.01 -43.19 53.54
C ILE A 12 -16.40 -43.44 52.08
N GLY A 13 -16.71 -42.37 51.34
CA GLY A 13 -16.92 -42.41 49.90
C GLY A 13 -15.58 -42.64 49.18
N ALA A 14 -15.51 -43.69 48.36
CA ALA A 14 -14.36 -43.95 47.50
C ALA A 14 -14.37 -42.96 46.31
N SER A 15 -13.53 -41.92 46.37
CA SER A 15 -13.19 -41.13 45.18
C SER A 15 -12.25 -41.94 44.29
N ALA A 16 -12.78 -42.46 43.19
CA ALA A 16 -11.98 -43.02 42.11
C ALA A 16 -11.14 -41.89 41.48
N CYS A 17 -9.83 -41.92 41.74
CA CYS A 17 -8.87 -41.03 41.10
C CYS A 17 -8.64 -41.55 39.67
N THR A 18 -9.37 -41.03 38.68
CA THR A 18 -9.08 -41.27 37.28
C THR A 18 -7.84 -40.48 36.90
N ALA A 19 -6.71 -41.18 36.73
CA ALA A 19 -5.51 -40.60 36.15
C ALA A 19 -5.84 -40.10 34.74
N ARG A 20 -5.97 -38.77 34.61
CA ARG A 20 -6.13 -38.10 33.32
C ARG A 20 -4.79 -38.24 32.61
N ALA A 21 -4.72 -39.13 31.64
CA ALA A 21 -3.56 -39.21 30.75
C ALA A 21 -3.35 -37.83 30.14
N ALA A 22 -2.23 -37.18 30.49
CA ALA A 22 -1.80 -35.98 29.80
C ALA A 22 -1.62 -36.36 28.33
N ALA A 23 -2.45 -35.81 27.45
CA ALA A 23 -2.24 -35.91 26.03
C ALA A 23 -0.86 -35.32 25.76
N ALA A 24 0.10 -36.18 25.42
CA ALA A 24 1.41 -35.75 24.95
C ALA A 24 1.16 -34.84 23.75
N THR A 25 1.46 -33.55 23.90
CA THR A 25 1.56 -32.64 22.77
C THR A 25 2.67 -33.19 21.89
N THR A 26 2.29 -33.81 20.77
CA THR A 26 3.25 -34.23 19.76
C THR A 26 4.01 -32.98 19.34
N ALA A 27 5.28 -32.89 19.71
CA ALA A 27 6.16 -31.84 19.21
C ALA A 27 6.09 -31.90 17.68
N SER A 28 5.60 -30.82 17.07
CA SER A 28 5.56 -30.67 15.62
C SER A 28 6.96 -30.98 15.07
N ALA A 29 7.05 -31.88 14.09
CA ALA A 29 8.31 -32.18 13.43
C ALA A 29 8.98 -30.86 12.96
N PRO A 30 10.31 -30.71 13.11
CA PRO A 30 10.97 -29.47 12.73
C PRO A 30 10.69 -29.12 11.27
N ARG A 31 10.20 -27.89 11.01
CA ARG A 31 9.90 -27.42 9.65
C ARG A 31 11.19 -27.44 8.82
N PRO A 32 11.20 -28.09 7.64
CA PRO A 32 12.38 -28.10 6.77
C PRO A 32 12.78 -26.68 6.38
N THR A 33 14.09 -26.45 6.30
CA THR A 33 14.67 -25.16 5.89
C THR A 33 15.54 -25.36 4.65
N CYS A 34 15.18 -24.69 3.55
CA CYS A 34 15.98 -24.61 2.34
C CYS A 34 16.73 -23.28 2.33
N THR A 35 18.03 -23.31 2.62
CA THR A 35 18.88 -22.12 2.50
C THR A 35 19.22 -21.87 1.04
N VAL A 36 18.97 -20.65 0.57
CA VAL A 36 19.35 -20.22 -0.79
C VAL A 36 20.87 -20.19 -0.87
N ALA A 37 21.43 -20.94 -1.81
CA ALA A 37 22.86 -20.90 -2.11
C ALA A 37 23.22 -19.57 -2.79
N HIS A 38 24.42 -19.08 -2.51
CA HIS A 38 24.97 -17.87 -3.12
C HIS A 38 26.35 -18.14 -3.69
N THR A 39 26.61 -17.64 -4.89
CA THR A 39 27.96 -17.57 -5.46
C THR A 39 28.30 -16.12 -5.79
N PRO A 40 29.40 -15.55 -5.26
CA PRO A 40 29.78 -14.17 -5.52
C PRO A 40 29.83 -13.84 -7.02
N GLY A 41 29.09 -12.80 -7.42
CA GLY A 41 29.03 -12.32 -8.80
C GLY A 41 28.18 -13.16 -9.77
N ALA A 42 27.68 -14.32 -9.36
CA ALA A 42 26.78 -15.13 -10.18
C ALA A 42 25.31 -14.70 -10.02
N ASP A 43 24.44 -15.12 -10.94
CA ASP A 43 22.99 -15.05 -10.77
C ASP A 43 22.53 -16.16 -9.82
N ASP A 44 21.94 -15.80 -8.68
CA ASP A 44 21.41 -16.73 -7.69
C ASP A 44 19.93 -17.08 -7.96
N SER A 45 19.26 -16.46 -8.96
CA SER A 45 17.86 -16.78 -9.30
C SER A 45 17.59 -18.28 -9.53
N PRO A 46 18.48 -19.08 -10.15
CA PRO A 46 18.33 -20.54 -10.21
C PRO A 46 18.34 -21.20 -8.83
N SER A 47 19.22 -20.75 -7.91
CA SER A 47 19.29 -21.25 -6.54
C SER A 47 18.06 -20.86 -5.71
N ILE A 48 17.51 -19.66 -5.93
CA ILE A 48 16.24 -19.24 -5.33
C ILE A 48 15.11 -20.15 -5.83
N THR A 49 15.04 -20.40 -7.13
CA THR A 49 14.02 -21.27 -7.73
C THR A 49 14.11 -22.70 -7.19
N ALA A 50 15.32 -23.24 -7.06
CA ALA A 50 15.54 -24.57 -6.49
C ALA A 50 15.07 -24.66 -5.02
N ALA A 51 15.36 -23.64 -4.21
CA ALA A 51 14.91 -23.56 -2.82
C ALA A 51 13.38 -23.46 -2.73
N VAL A 52 12.75 -22.68 -3.63
CA VAL A 52 11.28 -22.62 -3.76
C VAL A 52 10.72 -24.00 -4.08
N THR A 53 11.24 -24.70 -5.09
CA THR A 53 10.75 -26.04 -5.47
C THR A 53 10.89 -27.05 -4.33
N ALA A 54 12.02 -27.03 -3.61
CA ALA A 54 12.29 -27.98 -2.53
C ALA A 54 11.48 -27.69 -1.25
N CYS A 55 11.20 -26.41 -0.95
CA CYS A 55 10.53 -25.97 0.27
C CYS A 55 9.23 -25.19 -0.01
N ASN A 56 8.40 -25.68 -0.94
CA ASN A 56 7.14 -25.02 -1.30
C ASN A 56 5.98 -25.33 -0.34
N SER A 57 6.12 -26.15 0.71
CA SER A 57 5.00 -26.42 1.64
C SER A 57 5.50 -26.74 3.03
N ASN A 58 4.85 -26.18 4.05
CA ASN A 58 5.17 -26.35 5.47
C ASN A 58 6.67 -26.17 5.79
N ALA A 59 7.31 -25.16 5.19
CA ALA A 59 8.76 -25.05 5.17
C ALA A 59 9.24 -23.60 5.32
N THR A 60 10.55 -23.44 5.52
CA THR A 60 11.24 -22.15 5.47
C THR A 60 12.18 -22.11 4.28
N ILE A 61 12.14 -21.03 3.51
CA ILE A 61 13.15 -20.68 2.51
C ILE A 61 13.98 -19.56 3.10
N LEU A 62 15.28 -19.77 3.31
CA LEU A 62 16.15 -18.87 4.05
C LEU A 62 17.15 -18.17 3.13
N PHE A 63 17.09 -16.84 3.08
CA PHE A 63 18.20 -16.01 2.62
C PHE A 63 19.01 -15.60 3.84
N SER A 64 20.24 -16.10 3.95
CA SER A 64 21.07 -15.98 5.15
C SER A 64 21.53 -14.55 5.44
N ALA A 65 21.61 -14.21 6.73
CA ALA A 65 22.13 -12.92 7.17
C ALA A 65 23.56 -12.69 6.66
N GLY A 66 23.87 -11.44 6.29
CA GLY A 66 25.19 -11.06 5.78
C GLY A 66 25.48 -11.47 4.32
N VAL A 67 24.57 -12.20 3.66
CA VAL A 67 24.73 -12.60 2.25
C VAL A 67 24.09 -11.57 1.32
N GLN A 68 24.76 -11.28 0.20
CA GLN A 68 24.30 -10.39 -0.86
C GLN A 68 23.92 -11.22 -2.08
N TYR A 69 22.65 -11.61 -2.17
CA TYR A 69 22.13 -12.42 -3.26
C TYR A 69 21.94 -11.57 -4.52
N ASN A 70 22.14 -12.18 -5.68
CA ASN A 70 21.87 -11.58 -6.97
C ASN A 70 20.67 -12.26 -7.62
N SER A 71 19.57 -11.55 -7.82
CA SER A 71 18.43 -12.04 -8.60
C SER A 71 18.45 -11.36 -9.97
N PHE A 72 19.26 -11.90 -10.88
CA PHE A 72 19.48 -11.29 -12.20
C PHE A 72 18.48 -11.74 -13.26
N THR A 73 17.68 -12.75 -12.95
CA THR A 73 16.51 -13.15 -13.74
C THR A 73 15.24 -13.17 -12.89
N PRO A 74 14.04 -12.88 -13.46
CA PRO A 74 12.78 -12.92 -12.71
C PRO A 74 12.52 -14.30 -12.06
N VAL A 75 11.97 -14.30 -10.85
CA VAL A 75 11.73 -15.51 -10.05
C VAL A 75 10.25 -15.66 -9.71
N GLN A 76 9.77 -16.90 -9.81
CA GLN A 76 8.42 -17.29 -9.41
C GLN A 76 8.47 -18.00 -8.06
N PHE A 77 7.81 -17.43 -7.06
CA PHE A 77 7.51 -18.06 -5.78
C PHE A 77 6.15 -18.74 -5.87
N ALA A 78 6.11 -19.92 -6.50
CA ALA A 78 4.93 -20.78 -6.52
C ALA A 78 4.87 -21.60 -5.24
N LEU A 79 4.18 -21.06 -4.23
CA LEU A 79 4.17 -21.60 -2.87
C LEU A 79 2.89 -22.38 -2.58
N GLY A 80 3.01 -23.35 -1.69
CA GLY A 80 1.91 -24.11 -1.12
C GLY A 80 1.36 -23.43 0.13
N GLN A 81 1.05 -24.23 1.14
CA GLN A 81 0.60 -23.74 2.44
C GLN A 81 1.76 -23.60 3.43
N ASP A 82 1.64 -22.65 4.35
CA ASP A 82 2.55 -22.47 5.48
C ASP A 82 4.03 -22.44 5.08
N VAL A 83 4.39 -21.56 4.14
CA VAL A 83 5.77 -21.32 3.75
C VAL A 83 6.23 -19.97 4.29
N THR A 84 7.42 -19.95 4.89
CA THR A 84 8.08 -18.72 5.31
C THR A 84 9.30 -18.46 4.43
N VAL A 85 9.25 -17.42 3.60
CA VAL A 85 10.40 -16.87 2.90
C VAL A 85 11.07 -15.87 3.84
N ARG A 86 12.11 -16.34 4.53
CA ARG A 86 12.85 -15.57 5.53
C ARG A 86 14.03 -14.86 4.86
N ILE A 87 13.94 -13.53 4.72
CA ILE A 87 14.92 -12.71 4.03
C ILE A 87 15.80 -11.99 5.06
N LEU A 88 16.88 -12.63 5.53
CA LEU A 88 17.86 -12.03 6.43
C LEU A 88 19.06 -11.42 5.69
N GLY A 89 19.38 -11.93 4.50
CA GLY A 89 20.34 -11.30 3.58
C GLY A 89 19.72 -10.13 2.83
N ASN A 90 20.43 -9.62 1.82
CA ASN A 90 19.86 -8.68 0.86
C ASN A 90 19.82 -9.31 -0.53
N ILE A 91 18.94 -8.80 -1.38
CA ILE A 91 18.77 -9.26 -2.76
C ILE A 91 18.99 -8.08 -3.69
N SER A 92 19.81 -8.25 -4.71
CA SER A 92 20.14 -7.24 -5.71
C SER A 92 19.58 -7.65 -7.06
N LEU A 93 18.82 -6.77 -7.71
CA LEU A 93 18.53 -6.87 -9.14
C LEU A 93 19.79 -6.50 -9.96
N PRO A 94 19.80 -6.73 -11.28
CA PRO A 94 20.85 -6.18 -12.13
C PRO A 94 20.87 -4.65 -12.04
N ALA A 95 22.08 -4.07 -11.97
CA ALA A 95 22.25 -2.63 -12.06
C ALA A 95 22.15 -2.11 -13.51
N ASP A 96 22.37 -2.98 -14.50
CA ASP A 96 22.29 -2.63 -15.92
C ASP A 96 20.84 -2.56 -16.42
N ILE A 97 20.49 -1.43 -17.05
CA ILE A 97 19.15 -1.17 -17.58
C ILE A 97 18.77 -2.22 -18.64
N ALA A 98 19.68 -2.53 -19.58
CA ALA A 98 19.37 -3.44 -20.68
C ALA A 98 19.13 -4.87 -20.19
N GLN A 99 19.87 -5.33 -19.18
CA GLN A 99 19.68 -6.62 -18.55
C GLN A 99 18.32 -6.74 -17.86
N VAL A 100 17.91 -5.72 -17.09
CA VAL A 100 16.57 -5.70 -16.48
C VAL A 100 15.48 -5.70 -17.55
N GLN A 101 15.62 -4.88 -18.60
CA GLN A 101 14.64 -4.87 -19.70
C GLN A 101 14.56 -6.22 -20.43
N ALA A 102 15.69 -6.90 -20.64
CA ALA A 102 15.70 -8.26 -21.17
C ALA A 102 14.97 -9.23 -20.23
N GLY A 103 15.15 -9.10 -18.92
CA GLY A 103 14.41 -9.84 -17.90
C GLY A 103 12.89 -9.61 -18.00
N VAL A 104 12.44 -8.35 -18.10
CA VAL A 104 11.01 -7.98 -18.24
C VAL A 104 10.39 -8.56 -19.51
N ARG A 105 11.16 -8.65 -20.61
CA ARG A 105 10.70 -9.22 -21.89
C ARG A 105 10.77 -10.76 -21.93
N SER A 106 11.39 -11.39 -20.94
CA SER A 106 11.56 -12.84 -20.89
C SER A 106 10.28 -13.56 -20.46
N ALA A 107 10.16 -14.84 -20.82
CA ALA A 107 9.04 -15.69 -20.39
C ALA A 107 9.00 -15.93 -18.86
N ALA A 108 10.10 -15.67 -18.14
CA ALA A 108 10.18 -15.79 -16.70
C ALA A 108 9.42 -14.67 -15.97
N TYR A 109 9.27 -13.50 -16.61
CA TYR A 109 8.57 -12.36 -16.03
C TYR A 109 7.05 -12.60 -16.02
N ARG A 110 6.49 -12.89 -14.85
CA ARG A 110 5.05 -13.20 -14.65
C ARG A 110 4.30 -12.03 -14.02
N SER A 111 4.39 -10.89 -14.72
CA SER A 111 3.89 -9.57 -14.30
C SER A 111 4.67 -8.88 -13.19
N GLY A 112 5.69 -9.52 -12.60
CA GLY A 112 6.61 -8.91 -11.65
C GLY A 112 7.94 -9.64 -11.60
N TRP A 113 8.99 -8.98 -11.11
CA TRP A 113 10.33 -9.58 -10.96
C TRP A 113 10.32 -10.72 -9.95
N PHE A 114 9.59 -10.52 -8.85
CA PHE A 114 9.20 -11.57 -7.90
C PHE A 114 7.70 -11.78 -8.00
N ALA A 115 7.31 -12.85 -8.71
CA ALA A 115 5.91 -13.24 -8.83
C ALA A 115 5.56 -14.28 -7.77
N VAL A 116 4.71 -13.91 -6.82
CA VAL A 116 4.31 -14.76 -5.69
C VAL A 116 2.89 -15.26 -5.91
N SER A 117 2.70 -16.56 -5.84
CA SER A 117 1.39 -17.21 -5.80
C SER A 117 1.35 -18.24 -4.68
N SER A 118 0.15 -18.51 -4.16
CA SER A 118 -0.03 -19.57 -3.17
C SER A 118 -1.19 -20.48 -3.54
N THR A 119 -1.07 -21.78 -3.24
CA THR A 119 -2.19 -22.73 -3.31
C THR A 119 -2.88 -22.93 -1.96
N GLY A 120 -2.31 -22.36 -0.89
CA GLY A 120 -2.88 -22.40 0.46
C GLY A 120 -2.55 -21.14 1.29
N PRO A 121 -3.08 -21.04 2.51
CA PRO A 121 -2.82 -19.93 3.42
C PRO A 121 -1.42 -20.02 4.05
N GLY A 122 -1.02 -18.97 4.76
CA GLY A 122 0.19 -19.01 5.59
C GLY A 122 1.50 -18.78 4.82
N VAL A 123 1.43 -18.21 3.62
CA VAL A 123 2.62 -17.71 2.92
C VAL A 123 3.10 -16.42 3.56
N ARG A 124 4.37 -16.37 3.95
CA ARG A 124 4.95 -15.26 4.71
C ARG A 124 6.29 -14.84 4.11
N PHE A 125 6.45 -13.57 3.77
CA PHE A 125 7.73 -12.95 3.46
C PHE A 125 8.16 -12.12 4.67
N ALA A 126 9.30 -12.45 5.28
CA ALA A 126 9.72 -11.84 6.54
C ALA A 126 11.19 -11.40 6.51
N GLY A 127 11.42 -10.10 6.65
CA GLY A 127 12.71 -9.45 6.87
C GLY A 127 13.15 -9.47 8.34
N PRO A 128 14.36 -9.00 8.69
CA PRO A 128 14.84 -8.99 10.07
C PRO A 128 13.96 -8.14 10.99
N ASP A 129 13.95 -8.46 12.28
CA ASP A 129 13.24 -7.64 13.27
C ASP A 129 13.96 -6.30 13.43
N LYS A 130 13.31 -5.19 13.08
CA LYS A 130 13.95 -3.86 13.12
C LYS A 130 14.39 -3.43 14.53
N ILE A 131 13.77 -3.98 15.58
CA ILE A 131 14.09 -3.69 16.99
C ILE A 131 15.49 -4.21 17.37
N THR A 132 15.99 -5.26 16.73
CA THR A 132 17.28 -5.87 17.08
C THR A 132 18.46 -5.29 16.28
N GLY A 133 18.23 -4.24 15.47
CA GLY A 133 19.29 -3.56 14.71
C GLY A 133 19.95 -4.43 13.62
N GLY A 134 19.35 -5.57 13.26
CA GLY A 134 19.91 -6.49 12.27
C GLY A 134 19.85 -5.90 10.86
N GLY A 135 21.01 -5.61 10.27
CA GLY A 135 21.11 -5.33 8.83
C GLY A 135 20.64 -6.53 8.00
N GLY A 136 19.90 -6.28 6.90
CA GLY A 136 19.31 -7.33 6.09
C GLY A 136 17.91 -6.98 5.58
N GLY A 137 17.29 -7.88 4.82
CA GLY A 137 15.92 -7.72 4.31
C GLY A 137 15.77 -6.63 3.24
N VAL A 138 16.88 -6.17 2.67
CA VAL A 138 16.87 -5.14 1.62
C VAL A 138 16.81 -5.78 0.24
N VAL A 139 15.86 -5.33 -0.58
CA VAL A 139 15.82 -5.60 -2.01
C VAL A 139 16.30 -4.35 -2.74
N ARG A 140 17.47 -4.42 -3.38
CA ARG A 140 18.09 -3.31 -4.12
C ARG A 140 17.73 -3.42 -5.60
N SER A 141 17.00 -2.44 -6.10
CA SER A 141 16.55 -2.41 -7.49
C SER A 141 17.39 -1.51 -8.40
N PHE A 142 18.23 -0.62 -7.85
CA PHE A 142 19.12 0.27 -8.61
C PHE A 142 18.40 1.25 -9.57
N GLY A 143 17.23 1.76 -9.18
CA GLY A 143 16.42 2.70 -9.95
C GLY A 143 17.07 4.04 -10.26
N GLN A 144 18.11 4.47 -9.52
CA GLN A 144 18.75 5.77 -9.76
C GLN A 144 19.23 5.95 -11.21
N ALA A 145 19.90 4.92 -11.76
CA ALA A 145 20.39 4.98 -13.14
C ALA A 145 19.26 5.13 -14.17
N TRP A 146 18.06 4.61 -13.85
CA TRP A 146 16.88 4.75 -14.71
C TRP A 146 16.31 6.16 -14.68
N TRP A 147 16.21 6.75 -13.47
CA TRP A 147 15.70 8.09 -13.29
C TRP A 147 16.63 9.12 -13.94
N ASP A 148 17.94 9.01 -13.70
CA ASP A 148 18.95 9.88 -14.31
C ASP A 148 18.94 9.82 -15.84
N ALA A 149 18.69 8.62 -16.40
CA ALA A 149 18.57 8.43 -17.84
C ALA A 149 17.19 8.81 -18.42
N GLY A 150 16.21 9.18 -17.59
CA GLY A 150 14.83 9.39 -18.01
C GLY A 150 14.18 8.15 -18.64
N GLN A 151 14.68 6.96 -18.34
CA GLN A 151 14.22 5.71 -18.96
C GLN A 151 12.94 5.22 -18.30
N GLN A 152 11.83 5.25 -19.03
CA GLN A 152 10.52 4.84 -18.52
C GLN A 152 9.96 3.55 -19.12
N THR A 153 10.62 2.98 -20.13
CA THR A 153 10.15 1.82 -20.90
C THR A 153 10.60 0.49 -20.29
N SER A 154 9.69 -0.49 -20.24
CA SER A 154 9.96 -1.85 -19.75
C SER A 154 10.55 -1.89 -18.33
N ARG A 155 10.05 -1.03 -17.45
CA ARG A 155 10.39 -1.05 -16.01
C ARG A 155 9.64 -2.20 -15.31
N PRO A 156 10.30 -2.97 -14.43
CA PRO A 156 9.65 -4.06 -13.72
C PRO A 156 8.73 -3.53 -12.62
N LEU A 157 7.57 -4.17 -12.45
CA LEU A 157 6.95 -4.29 -11.13
C LEU A 157 7.86 -5.19 -10.29
N LEU A 158 8.20 -4.79 -9.07
CA LEU A 158 9.11 -5.59 -8.24
C LEU A 158 8.40 -6.83 -7.67
N PHE A 159 7.33 -6.66 -6.91
CA PHE A 159 6.56 -7.76 -6.33
C PHE A 159 5.15 -7.83 -6.92
N GLN A 160 4.83 -8.94 -7.58
CA GLN A 160 3.47 -9.30 -7.92
C GLN A 160 2.95 -10.31 -6.90
N TRP A 161 2.09 -9.86 -5.98
CA TRP A 161 1.56 -10.69 -4.89
C TRP A 161 0.15 -11.17 -5.21
N ARG A 162 0.04 -12.45 -5.58
CA ARG A 162 -1.26 -13.13 -5.84
C ARG A 162 -1.67 -14.08 -4.72
N ALA A 163 -0.87 -14.19 -3.66
CA ALA A 163 -1.22 -14.99 -2.50
C ALA A 163 -2.33 -14.31 -1.68
N SER A 164 -3.17 -15.12 -1.04
CA SER A 164 -4.22 -14.66 -0.13
C SER A 164 -3.97 -15.21 1.27
N ASN A 165 -4.43 -14.50 2.30
CA ASN A 165 -4.17 -14.82 3.71
C ASN A 165 -2.66 -14.96 4.00
N GLY A 166 -1.86 -14.13 3.34
CA GLY A 166 -0.41 -14.10 3.48
C GLY A 166 0.08 -12.89 4.25
N THR A 167 1.38 -12.86 4.51
CA THR A 167 2.03 -11.79 5.26
C THR A 167 3.28 -11.28 4.55
N ILE A 168 3.47 -9.96 4.52
CA ILE A 168 4.74 -9.32 4.15
C ILE A 168 5.16 -8.47 5.35
N ARG A 169 6.34 -8.72 5.90
CA ARG A 169 6.82 -7.97 7.06
C ARG A 169 8.30 -7.64 7.00
N GLY A 170 8.64 -6.41 7.40
CA GLY A 170 10.02 -6.03 7.70
C GLY A 170 10.96 -5.96 6.49
N LEU A 171 10.42 -5.85 5.28
CA LEU A 171 11.22 -5.69 4.06
C LEU A 171 11.56 -4.22 3.81
N THR A 172 12.72 -3.98 3.20
CA THR A 172 13.09 -2.66 2.68
C THR A 172 13.33 -2.76 1.19
N ILE A 173 12.62 -1.94 0.41
CA ILE A 173 12.80 -1.82 -1.03
C ILE A 173 13.61 -0.56 -1.28
N SER A 174 14.79 -0.71 -1.85
CA SER A 174 15.72 0.40 -2.09
C SER A 174 15.82 0.70 -3.58
N LYS A 175 15.58 1.96 -3.92
CA LYS A 175 15.62 2.53 -5.27
C LYS A 175 14.81 1.68 -6.26
N PRO A 176 13.51 1.45 -6.05
CA PRO A 176 12.68 0.67 -6.99
C PRO A 176 12.72 1.30 -8.38
N ILE A 177 12.82 0.49 -9.43
CA ILE A 177 12.88 1.01 -10.82
C ILE A 177 11.51 1.55 -11.26
N GLY A 178 10.44 0.86 -10.88
CA GLY A 178 9.04 1.26 -11.07
C GLY A 178 8.25 0.92 -9.81
N LYS A 179 7.05 0.37 -9.99
CA LYS A 179 6.16 -0.01 -8.87
C LYS A 179 6.78 -1.06 -7.96
N SER A 180 6.60 -0.91 -6.64
CA SER A 180 7.18 -1.82 -5.66
C SER A 180 6.30 -3.04 -5.42
N PHE A 181 5.04 -2.86 -5.04
CA PHE A 181 4.13 -3.96 -4.74
C PHE A 181 2.82 -3.83 -5.52
N ASN A 182 2.37 -4.93 -6.14
CA ASN A 182 0.99 -5.12 -6.57
C ASN A 182 0.38 -6.25 -5.75
N ILE A 183 -0.58 -5.90 -4.89
CA ILE A 183 -1.31 -6.80 -4.00
C ILE A 183 -2.64 -7.14 -4.65
N ALA A 184 -2.66 -8.26 -5.37
CA ALA A 184 -3.84 -8.75 -6.08
C ALA A 184 -4.67 -9.77 -5.27
N GLY A 185 -4.05 -10.44 -4.29
CA GLY A 185 -4.75 -11.38 -3.40
C GLY A 185 -5.55 -10.68 -2.29
N SER A 186 -6.23 -11.49 -1.49
CA SER A 186 -7.17 -11.05 -0.44
C SER A 186 -6.72 -11.48 0.96
N GLY A 187 -7.16 -10.78 2.00
CA GLY A 187 -6.90 -11.15 3.41
C GLY A 187 -5.43 -11.02 3.82
N ASN A 188 -4.63 -10.24 3.09
CA ASN A 188 -3.20 -10.12 3.35
C ASN A 188 -2.90 -9.11 4.45
N TRP A 189 -1.86 -9.39 5.23
CA TRP A 189 -1.33 -8.51 6.27
C TRP A 189 0.06 -8.01 5.88
N ILE A 190 0.22 -6.71 5.73
CA ILE A 190 1.49 -6.08 5.34
C ILE A 190 1.89 -5.11 6.46
N GLU A 191 3.11 -5.24 6.98
CA GLU A 191 3.52 -4.45 8.14
C GLU A 191 5.03 -4.16 8.14
N ASP A 192 5.43 -3.01 8.69
CA ASP A 192 6.84 -2.65 8.86
C ASP A 192 7.65 -2.64 7.55
N VAL A 193 7.01 -2.38 6.40
CA VAL A 193 7.67 -2.30 5.10
C VAL A 193 8.20 -0.89 4.86
N VAL A 194 9.38 -0.78 4.27
CA VAL A 194 9.95 0.50 3.80
C VAL A 194 10.11 0.44 2.29
N VAL A 195 9.62 1.44 1.58
CA VAL A 195 9.94 1.71 0.18
C VAL A 195 10.69 3.04 0.14
N ASP A 196 11.91 3.03 -0.38
CA ASP A 196 12.76 4.20 -0.48
C ASP A 196 13.21 4.40 -1.93
N ALA A 197 12.50 5.30 -2.63
CA ALA A 197 12.80 5.76 -3.96
C ALA A 197 13.29 7.23 -3.99
N GLN A 198 13.84 7.75 -2.88
CA GLN A 198 14.39 9.11 -2.87
C GLN A 198 15.52 9.22 -3.90
N SER A 199 15.48 10.21 -4.78
CA SER A 199 16.55 10.43 -5.75
C SER A 199 17.81 11.00 -5.08
N SER A 200 18.99 10.60 -5.56
CA SER A 200 20.27 11.22 -5.18
C SER A 200 20.74 12.28 -6.19
N SER A 201 19.88 12.67 -7.12
CA SER A 201 20.10 13.69 -8.14
C SER A 201 18.85 14.57 -8.28
N THR A 202 18.80 15.44 -9.29
CA THR A 202 17.60 16.19 -9.65
C THR A 202 16.56 15.36 -10.43
N ALA A 203 16.87 14.11 -10.77
CA ALA A 203 15.97 13.26 -11.52
C ALA A 203 14.79 12.80 -10.67
N PHE A 204 13.57 12.92 -11.20
CA PHE A 204 12.36 12.53 -10.51
C PHE A 204 12.07 11.02 -10.67
N PRO A 205 11.75 10.28 -9.58
CA PRO A 205 11.55 8.84 -9.60
C PRO A 205 10.10 8.48 -10.04
N PHE A 206 9.74 8.80 -11.28
CA PHE A 206 8.39 8.58 -11.83
C PHE A 206 7.86 7.16 -11.59
N ASN A 207 6.56 7.00 -11.27
CA ASN A 207 5.85 5.73 -11.15
C ASN A 207 6.52 4.68 -10.25
N THR A 208 7.06 5.15 -9.13
CA THR A 208 7.64 4.33 -8.08
C THR A 208 6.63 4.01 -6.98
N ASP A 209 5.39 3.69 -7.37
CA ASP A 209 4.25 3.42 -6.49
C ASP A 209 4.65 2.46 -5.36
N GLY A 210 4.25 2.78 -4.12
CA GLY A 210 4.55 1.95 -2.95
C GLY A 210 3.74 0.65 -2.99
N PHE A 211 2.42 0.80 -2.83
CA PHE A 211 1.47 -0.32 -2.87
C PHE A 211 0.32 -0.06 -3.84
N ASP A 212 0.28 -0.80 -4.95
CA ASP A 212 -0.94 -0.98 -5.73
C ASP A 212 -1.76 -2.09 -5.07
N VAL A 213 -2.94 -1.78 -4.55
CA VAL A 213 -3.75 -2.74 -3.79
C VAL A 213 -5.14 -2.90 -4.39
N GLY A 214 -5.53 -4.16 -4.60
CA GLY A 214 -6.90 -4.57 -4.91
C GLY A 214 -7.38 -5.62 -3.92
N GLY A 215 -8.28 -6.50 -4.36
CA GLY A 215 -8.72 -7.66 -3.57
C GLY A 215 -9.67 -7.31 -2.43
N ASP A 216 -9.82 -8.22 -1.47
CA ASP A 216 -10.74 -8.07 -0.34
C ASP A 216 -10.04 -8.29 1.00
N GLY A 217 -10.31 -7.47 2.01
CA GLY A 217 -9.86 -7.74 3.39
C GLY A 217 -8.36 -7.54 3.63
N ASN A 218 -7.67 -6.77 2.79
CA ASN A 218 -6.23 -6.50 2.95
C ASN A 218 -5.98 -5.46 4.05
N THR A 219 -4.83 -5.54 4.72
CA THR A 219 -4.41 -4.62 5.77
C THR A 219 -2.95 -4.22 5.59
N ILE A 220 -2.65 -2.92 5.61
CA ILE A 220 -1.29 -2.37 5.51
C ILE A 220 -1.02 -1.44 6.68
N LEU A 221 -0.01 -1.77 7.49
CA LEU A 221 0.30 -1.10 8.75
C LEU A 221 1.73 -0.60 8.83
N ASN A 222 1.94 0.48 9.58
CA ASN A 222 3.24 0.88 10.12
C ASN A 222 4.37 0.91 9.07
N SER A 223 4.03 1.29 7.84
CA SER A 223 4.92 1.23 6.69
C SER A 223 5.27 2.64 6.22
N GLN A 224 6.48 2.77 5.68
CA GLN A 224 6.98 4.04 5.17
C GLN A 224 7.21 3.93 3.66
N VAL A 225 6.74 4.91 2.92
CA VAL A 225 6.97 5.03 1.48
C VAL A 225 7.51 6.41 1.19
N SER A 226 8.76 6.47 0.74
CA SER A 226 9.35 7.66 0.13
C SER A 226 9.45 7.40 -1.36
N ASN A 227 8.69 8.11 -2.20
CA ASN A 227 8.66 7.83 -3.63
C ASN A 227 8.30 9.05 -4.49
N GLY A 228 8.06 8.85 -5.79
CA GLY A 228 7.59 9.88 -6.73
C GLY A 228 6.27 9.51 -7.41
N ASP A 229 5.44 8.70 -6.77
CA ASP A 229 4.07 8.45 -7.23
C ASP A 229 3.17 8.07 -6.04
N ASP A 230 2.05 7.38 -6.24
CA ASP A 230 1.13 6.99 -5.17
C ASP A 230 1.85 6.22 -4.04
N CYS A 231 1.62 6.65 -2.79
CA CYS A 231 2.05 5.90 -1.60
C CYS A 231 1.28 4.57 -1.53
N VAL A 232 -0.04 4.68 -1.70
CA VAL A 232 -0.95 3.56 -1.92
C VAL A 232 -1.92 3.92 -3.04
N ALA A 233 -1.96 3.11 -4.09
CA ALA A 233 -2.95 3.19 -5.16
C ALA A 233 -4.00 2.09 -4.96
N ILE A 234 -5.22 2.48 -4.59
CA ILE A 234 -6.33 1.56 -4.33
C ILE A 234 -7.08 1.35 -5.65
N GLY A 235 -6.87 0.20 -6.28
CA GLY A 235 -7.42 -0.15 -7.59
C GLY A 235 -8.67 -1.02 -7.51
N SER A 236 -9.57 -0.89 -8.47
CA SER A 236 -10.77 -1.73 -8.55
C SER A 236 -10.47 -3.14 -9.09
N PRO A 237 -11.08 -4.21 -8.53
CA PRO A 237 -11.89 -4.22 -7.31
C PRO A 237 -11.04 -4.15 -6.05
N CYS A 238 -11.49 -3.37 -5.05
CA CYS A 238 -10.89 -3.35 -3.71
C CYS A 238 -11.97 -3.18 -2.63
N THR A 239 -12.08 -4.15 -1.71
CA THR A 239 -13.05 -4.07 -0.61
C THR A 239 -12.42 -4.37 0.75
N ASN A 240 -12.98 -3.79 1.82
CA ASN A 240 -12.58 -4.05 3.20
C ASN A 240 -11.07 -3.83 3.44
N LEU A 241 -10.53 -2.71 2.94
CA LEU A 241 -9.12 -2.35 3.07
C LEU A 241 -8.90 -1.50 4.31
N HIS A 242 -7.88 -1.85 5.11
CA HIS A 242 -7.44 -1.04 6.25
C HIS A 242 -5.99 -0.58 6.05
N LEU A 243 -5.79 0.74 6.01
CA LEU A 243 -4.49 1.39 5.96
C LEU A 243 -4.28 2.18 7.25
N LYS A 244 -3.20 1.90 8.00
CA LYS A 244 -2.97 2.59 9.28
C LYS A 244 -1.51 2.80 9.63
N GLY A 245 -1.20 3.96 10.21
CA GLY A 245 0.16 4.25 10.68
C GLY A 245 1.16 4.40 9.54
N LEU A 246 0.70 4.82 8.35
CA LEU A 246 1.57 4.99 7.19
C LEU A 246 2.26 6.34 7.22
N THR A 247 3.51 6.38 6.77
CA THR A 247 4.25 7.61 6.50
C THR A 247 4.60 7.67 5.02
N CYS A 248 4.08 8.67 4.32
CA CYS A 248 4.27 8.87 2.89
C CYS A 248 5.09 10.15 2.68
N ILE A 249 6.19 10.09 1.91
CA ILE A 249 7.12 11.21 1.69
C ILE A 249 7.35 11.38 0.19
N GLY A 250 7.21 12.59 -0.35
CA GLY A 250 7.43 12.83 -1.79
C GLY A 250 6.31 12.32 -2.71
N SER A 251 5.24 11.74 -2.14
CA SER A 251 4.31 10.90 -2.89
C SER A 251 3.15 11.67 -3.54
N HIS A 252 2.43 11.00 -4.42
CA HIS A 252 1.11 11.43 -4.91
C HIS A 252 -0.04 10.98 -3.98
N GLY A 253 0.26 10.77 -2.70
CA GLY A 253 -0.72 10.52 -1.66
C GLY A 253 -1.26 9.10 -1.58
N ILE A 254 -2.37 8.95 -0.87
CA ILE A 254 -3.17 7.72 -0.83
C ILE A 254 -4.37 7.92 -1.74
N SER A 255 -4.32 7.23 -2.89
CA SER A 255 -5.22 7.46 -4.01
C SER A 255 -6.21 6.32 -4.20
N VAL A 256 -7.50 6.62 -4.14
CA VAL A 256 -8.53 5.75 -4.72
C VAL A 256 -8.54 5.95 -6.23
N ALA A 257 -8.05 4.94 -6.96
CA ALA A 257 -7.99 4.90 -8.40
C ALA A 257 -9.15 4.05 -8.94
N ALA A 258 -10.32 4.68 -9.07
CA ALA A 258 -11.55 4.08 -9.59
C ALA A 258 -11.50 3.94 -11.13
N LYS A 259 -10.52 3.16 -11.61
CA LYS A 259 -10.29 2.85 -13.02
C LYS A 259 -10.71 1.41 -13.33
N GLY A 260 -11.28 1.19 -14.51
CA GLY A 260 -11.57 -0.14 -15.06
C GLY A 260 -12.56 -0.05 -16.21
N GLY A 261 -12.32 -0.78 -17.31
CA GLY A 261 -13.23 -0.86 -18.48
C GLY A 261 -14.54 -1.62 -18.21
N GLY A 262 -14.99 -1.66 -16.95
CA GLY A 262 -16.18 -2.34 -16.45
C GLY A 262 -16.76 -1.61 -15.22
N SER A 263 -17.67 -2.24 -14.48
CA SER A 263 -18.25 -1.64 -13.28
C SER A 263 -17.23 -1.61 -12.14
N VAL A 264 -16.70 -0.42 -11.84
CA VAL A 264 -15.86 -0.15 -10.65
C VAL A 264 -16.55 -0.65 -9.38
N ASN A 265 -15.77 -1.27 -8.49
CA ASN A 265 -16.22 -1.67 -7.15
C ASN A 265 -15.10 -1.41 -6.13
N VAL A 266 -15.19 -0.27 -5.44
CA VAL A 266 -14.32 0.07 -4.31
C VAL A 266 -15.20 0.31 -3.09
N ALA A 267 -15.04 -0.46 -2.01
CA ALA A 267 -15.91 -0.28 -0.85
C ALA A 267 -15.26 -0.60 0.49
N ASN A 268 -15.73 0.05 1.56
CA ASN A 268 -15.29 -0.19 2.94
C ASN A 268 -13.77 0.01 3.08
N ILE A 269 -13.32 1.21 2.77
CA ILE A 269 -11.91 1.58 2.85
C ILE A 269 -11.73 2.46 4.08
N LEU A 270 -10.84 2.07 4.98
CA LEU A 270 -10.45 2.87 6.14
C LEU A 270 -8.98 3.23 6.06
N VAL A 271 -8.70 4.52 5.96
CA VAL A 271 -7.36 5.10 6.02
C VAL A 271 -7.28 5.92 7.31
N GLU A 272 -6.41 5.53 8.25
CA GLU A 272 -6.33 6.22 9.53
C GLU A 272 -4.92 6.40 10.09
N ASN A 273 -4.70 7.50 10.81
CA ASN A 273 -3.43 7.80 11.47
C ASN A 273 -2.26 7.79 10.46
N VAL A 274 -2.41 8.57 9.39
CA VAL A 274 -1.43 8.67 8.29
C VAL A 274 -0.72 10.01 8.35
N THR A 275 0.57 10.02 8.06
CA THR A 275 1.35 11.24 7.85
C THR A 275 1.84 11.32 6.41
N LEU A 276 1.54 12.42 5.73
CA LEU A 276 2.03 12.72 4.38
C LEU A 276 2.91 13.97 4.41
N LEU A 277 4.10 13.89 3.82
CA LEU A 277 5.12 14.93 3.84
C LEU A 277 5.61 15.22 2.42
N ASP A 278 5.83 16.49 2.10
CA ASP A 278 6.59 16.95 0.94
C ASP A 278 6.11 16.36 -0.40
N GLY A 279 4.81 16.31 -0.61
CA GLY A 279 4.17 15.55 -1.69
C GLY A 279 3.12 16.34 -2.47
N LEU A 280 2.62 15.74 -3.53
CA LEU A 280 1.66 16.39 -4.41
C LEU A 280 0.23 16.32 -3.87
N TYR A 281 -0.18 15.14 -3.39
CA TYR A 281 -1.53 14.93 -2.87
C TYR A 281 -1.50 14.31 -1.46
N GLY A 282 -2.48 14.66 -0.64
CA GLY A 282 -2.74 13.99 0.63
C GLY A 282 -3.64 12.77 0.42
N ALA A 283 -4.94 13.00 0.56
CA ALA A 283 -5.98 12.05 0.16
C ALA A 283 -6.48 12.39 -1.25
N ARG A 284 -6.50 11.38 -2.14
CA ARG A 284 -6.94 11.57 -3.51
C ARG A 284 -8.01 10.57 -3.92
N TYR A 285 -9.07 11.04 -4.55
CA TYR A 285 -10.00 10.22 -5.32
C TYR A 285 -9.89 10.60 -6.79
N LYS A 286 -9.72 9.61 -7.66
CA LYS A 286 -9.63 9.80 -9.11
C LYS A 286 -10.45 8.75 -9.85
N SER A 287 -11.42 9.19 -10.64
CA SER A 287 -12.11 8.38 -11.65
C SER A 287 -12.06 9.04 -13.02
N THR A 288 -12.22 8.26 -14.08
CA THR A 288 -12.24 8.74 -15.47
C THR A 288 -13.67 8.91 -15.93
N SER A 289 -13.96 10.01 -16.66
CA SER A 289 -15.27 10.22 -17.28
C SER A 289 -15.62 9.05 -18.20
N GLY A 290 -16.87 8.58 -18.13
CA GLY A 290 -17.32 7.40 -18.87
C GLY A 290 -17.25 6.09 -18.07
N ASN A 291 -16.39 5.99 -17.05
CA ASN A 291 -16.37 4.82 -16.18
C ASN A 291 -17.65 4.74 -15.36
N GLN A 292 -18.14 3.53 -15.13
CA GLN A 292 -19.34 3.25 -14.34
C GLN A 292 -18.99 2.37 -13.13
N GLY A 293 -19.92 2.23 -12.21
CA GLY A 293 -19.77 1.44 -10.99
C GLY A 293 -19.89 2.29 -9.74
N ARG A 294 -19.31 1.83 -8.63
CA ARG A 294 -19.50 2.45 -7.32
C ARG A 294 -18.22 2.45 -6.49
N ALA A 295 -18.00 3.58 -5.83
CA ALA A 295 -17.02 3.77 -4.76
C ALA A 295 -17.78 4.19 -3.50
N SER A 296 -17.78 3.38 -2.45
CA SER A 296 -18.65 3.64 -1.29
C SER A 296 -18.04 3.32 0.06
N ASN A 297 -18.42 4.07 1.09
CA ASN A 297 -17.91 3.91 2.45
C ASN A 297 -16.37 3.94 2.50
N ILE A 298 -15.81 5.08 2.11
CA ILE A 298 -14.38 5.38 2.10
C ILE A 298 -14.14 6.46 3.15
N VAL A 299 -13.27 6.19 4.12
CA VAL A 299 -12.98 7.12 5.22
C VAL A 299 -11.48 7.35 5.31
N TYR A 300 -11.10 8.62 5.28
CA TYR A 300 -9.78 9.11 5.67
C TYR A 300 -9.93 9.83 7.00
N ARG A 301 -9.25 9.39 8.06
CA ARG A 301 -9.32 10.04 9.37
C ARG A 301 -7.97 10.20 10.07
N ASN A 302 -7.81 11.23 10.88
CA ASN A 302 -6.57 11.52 11.60
C ASN A 302 -5.37 11.57 10.64
N VAL A 303 -5.43 12.50 9.69
CA VAL A 303 -4.41 12.64 8.64
C VAL A 303 -3.59 13.88 8.89
N VAL A 304 -2.28 13.72 9.02
CA VAL A 304 -1.34 14.84 9.09
C VAL A 304 -0.75 15.06 7.70
N VAL A 305 -0.90 16.27 7.18
CA VAL A 305 -0.27 16.72 5.93
C VAL A 305 0.74 17.81 6.25
N ARG A 306 1.94 17.76 5.69
CA ARG A 306 2.91 18.86 5.80
C ARG A 306 3.54 19.10 4.46
N ASN A 307 3.55 20.35 4.03
CA ASN A 307 4.10 20.73 2.74
C ASN A 307 3.49 19.87 1.60
N ILE A 308 2.16 19.76 1.58
CA ILE A 308 1.41 19.02 0.54
C ILE A 308 0.72 20.00 -0.41
N THR A 309 0.84 19.82 -1.72
CA THR A 309 0.25 20.76 -2.69
C THR A 309 -1.27 20.70 -2.71
N PHE A 310 -1.86 19.50 -2.70
CA PHE A 310 -3.30 19.28 -2.73
C PHE A 310 -3.70 18.29 -1.61
N PRO A 311 -3.98 18.80 -0.38
CA PRO A 311 -4.24 17.94 0.78
C PRO A 311 -5.43 16.99 0.58
N ILE A 312 -6.55 17.49 0.07
CA ILE A 312 -7.74 16.70 -0.28
C ILE A 312 -8.11 17.01 -1.73
N TYR A 313 -8.08 16.00 -2.59
CA TYR A 313 -8.36 16.15 -4.02
C TYR A 313 -9.31 15.07 -4.53
N VAL A 314 -10.45 15.47 -5.05
CA VAL A 314 -11.44 14.56 -5.65
C VAL A 314 -11.69 15.01 -7.07
N THR A 315 -11.50 14.11 -8.04
CA THR A 315 -11.86 14.37 -9.44
C THR A 315 -12.52 13.17 -10.10
N GLN A 316 -13.47 13.44 -10.99
CA GLN A 316 -14.07 12.44 -11.88
C GLN A 316 -13.68 12.61 -13.35
N ASN A 317 -12.77 13.53 -13.64
CA ASN A 317 -12.27 13.80 -14.99
C ASN A 317 -10.79 13.38 -15.15
N TYR A 318 -10.35 12.37 -14.39
CA TYR A 318 -8.96 11.93 -14.42
C TYR A 318 -8.65 11.15 -15.71
N PHE A 319 -7.50 11.44 -16.32
CA PHE A 319 -6.89 10.62 -17.36
C PHE A 319 -5.37 10.55 -17.14
N ASP A 320 -4.74 9.48 -17.61
CA ASP A 320 -3.29 9.33 -17.50
C ASP A 320 -2.59 10.30 -18.46
N GLN A 321 -1.46 10.86 -18.03
CA GLN A 321 -0.73 11.91 -18.77
C GLN A 321 -0.25 11.45 -20.16
N SER A 322 -0.08 10.14 -20.34
CA SER A 322 0.29 9.51 -21.61
C SER A 322 -0.91 9.24 -22.53
N GLN A 323 -2.12 9.57 -22.10
CA GLN A 323 -3.36 9.33 -22.81
C GLN A 323 -4.04 10.64 -23.17
N SER A 324 -4.75 10.64 -24.30
CA SER A 324 -5.66 11.73 -24.64
C SER A 324 -6.83 11.76 -23.64
N PRO A 325 -7.39 12.94 -23.37
CA PRO A 325 -8.61 13.05 -22.58
C PRO A 325 -9.70 12.13 -23.13
N PRO A 326 -10.46 11.43 -22.27
CA PRO A 326 -11.60 10.64 -22.72
C PRO A 326 -12.64 11.55 -23.39
N PRO A 327 -13.46 11.01 -24.32
CA PRO A 327 -14.57 11.77 -24.87
C PRO A 327 -15.52 12.19 -23.74
N PRO A 328 -16.19 13.35 -23.85
CA PRO A 328 -17.17 13.79 -22.86
C PRO A 328 -18.23 12.71 -22.64
N SER A 329 -18.54 12.43 -21.37
CA SER A 329 -19.57 11.47 -20.99
C SER A 329 -20.43 12.02 -19.86
N ASN A 330 -21.69 11.59 -19.80
CA ASN A 330 -22.53 11.80 -18.62
C ASN A 330 -22.41 10.65 -17.61
N LEU A 331 -21.68 9.58 -17.97
CA LEU A 331 -21.44 8.44 -17.12
C LEU A 331 -20.25 8.72 -16.20
N SER A 332 -20.40 8.33 -14.95
CA SER A 332 -19.36 8.46 -13.92
C SER A 332 -19.55 7.38 -12.86
N VAL A 333 -18.46 7.10 -12.14
CA VAL A 333 -18.48 6.21 -10.98
C VAL A 333 -19.29 6.88 -9.88
N GLN A 334 -20.25 6.16 -9.31
CA GLN A 334 -21.07 6.66 -8.21
C GLN A 334 -20.27 6.66 -6.91
N ILE A 335 -20.06 7.83 -6.31
CA ILE A 335 -19.45 8.00 -5.00
C ILE A 335 -20.57 8.03 -3.96
N ASP A 336 -20.51 7.16 -2.95
CA ASP A 336 -21.50 7.13 -1.87
C ASP A 336 -20.84 6.89 -0.51
N GLY A 337 -20.62 7.97 0.24
CA GLY A 337 -19.92 7.92 1.51
C GLY A 337 -18.41 8.02 1.30
N LEU A 338 -17.93 9.24 1.05
CA LEU A 338 -16.50 9.58 1.03
C LEU A 338 -16.27 10.66 2.09
N THR A 339 -15.59 10.27 3.16
CA THR A 339 -15.41 11.09 4.36
C THR A 339 -13.94 11.41 4.57
N PHE A 340 -13.66 12.69 4.79
CA PHE A 340 -12.39 13.22 5.25
C PHE A 340 -12.60 13.81 6.65
N GLN A 341 -11.87 13.32 7.64
CA GLN A 341 -12.07 13.68 9.03
C GLN A 341 -10.74 13.98 9.71
N ASP A 342 -10.65 15.06 10.47
CA ASP A 342 -9.50 15.37 11.33
C ASP A 342 -8.19 15.43 10.54
N PHE A 343 -8.17 16.30 9.52
CA PHE A 343 -6.96 16.62 8.76
C PHE A 343 -6.26 17.82 9.39
N ALA A 344 -4.94 17.74 9.58
CA ALA A 344 -4.18 18.83 10.16
C ALA A 344 -2.82 19.03 9.50
N GLY A 345 -2.38 20.29 9.45
CA GLY A 345 -1.02 20.67 9.04
C GLY A 345 -1.01 21.66 7.88
N THR A 346 -0.16 21.48 6.88
CA THR A 346 0.18 22.57 5.96
C THR A 346 0.16 22.24 4.47
N ILE A 347 -0.23 23.26 3.69
CA ILE A 347 -0.22 23.28 2.22
C ILE A 347 1.11 23.85 1.74
N ASN A 348 1.71 23.21 0.74
CA ASN A 348 2.88 23.72 0.03
C ASN A 348 2.51 24.92 -0.87
N SER A 349 2.16 26.06 -0.26
CA SER A 349 1.74 27.25 -0.98
C SER A 349 2.90 28.12 -1.46
N LEU A 350 4.08 27.99 -0.82
CA LEU A 350 5.29 28.73 -1.19
C LEU A 350 5.95 28.18 -2.46
N ASN A 351 5.93 26.86 -2.67
CA ASN A 351 6.53 26.22 -3.84
C ASN A 351 5.65 25.06 -4.39
N PRO A 352 4.42 25.32 -4.85
CA PRO A 352 3.47 24.28 -5.25
C PRO A 352 4.04 23.27 -6.26
N GLY A 353 3.75 21.99 -6.04
CA GLY A 353 4.25 20.86 -6.82
C GLY A 353 5.21 19.96 -6.05
N ASP A 354 5.80 19.01 -6.77
CA ASP A 354 6.70 17.98 -6.24
C ASP A 354 7.92 17.71 -7.16
N GLY A 355 8.06 18.47 -8.24
CA GLY A 355 9.10 18.26 -9.26
C GLY A 355 8.73 17.26 -10.37
N SER A 356 7.50 16.74 -10.41
CA SER A 356 7.02 15.83 -11.45
C SER A 356 6.49 16.53 -12.72
N CYS A 357 6.58 17.86 -12.80
CA CYS A 357 6.03 18.62 -13.93
C CYS A 357 6.81 18.36 -15.23
N ILE A 358 6.12 17.79 -16.23
CA ILE A 358 6.69 17.43 -17.54
C ILE A 358 5.90 18.02 -18.72
N SER A 359 4.96 18.92 -18.45
CA SER A 359 4.10 19.58 -19.44
C SER A 359 3.88 21.05 -19.06
N ASP A 360 3.42 21.86 -20.01
CA ASP A 360 3.00 23.24 -19.76
C ASP A 360 1.55 23.46 -20.25
N PRO A 361 0.57 23.68 -19.35
CA PRO A 361 0.72 23.68 -17.90
C PRO A 361 1.09 22.30 -17.34
N CYS A 362 1.58 22.24 -16.10
CA CYS A 362 1.92 20.97 -15.44
C CYS A 362 0.73 20.00 -15.47
N TRP A 363 1.00 18.69 -15.53
CA TRP A 363 -0.04 17.67 -15.67
C TRP A 363 -1.05 17.66 -14.51
N TYR A 364 -0.63 18.13 -13.32
CA TYR A 364 -1.46 18.28 -12.14
C TYR A 364 -2.13 19.66 -12.02
N HIS A 365 -2.05 20.48 -13.07
CA HIS A 365 -2.65 21.81 -13.08
C HIS A 365 -4.17 21.74 -12.89
N VAL A 366 -4.67 22.54 -11.96
CA VAL A 366 -6.11 22.73 -11.70
C VAL A 366 -6.46 24.17 -12.03
N ALA A 367 -7.34 24.38 -13.01
CA ALA A 367 -7.71 25.73 -13.43
C ALA A 367 -8.37 26.51 -12.27
N GLY A 368 -7.81 27.67 -11.94
CA GLY A 368 -8.30 28.53 -10.86
C GLY A 368 -7.72 28.23 -9.47
N ALA A 369 -6.96 27.14 -9.32
CA ALA A 369 -6.21 26.90 -8.09
C ALA A 369 -5.02 27.87 -8.00
N ASP A 370 -4.82 28.45 -6.82
CA ASP A 370 -3.73 29.38 -6.51
C ASP A 370 -2.72 28.82 -5.49
N GLY A 371 -2.91 27.55 -5.07
CA GLY A 371 -2.02 26.87 -4.14
C GLY A 371 -2.44 27.01 -2.67
N THR A 372 -3.57 27.64 -2.36
CA THR A 372 -4.08 27.74 -0.98
C THR A 372 -5.24 26.80 -0.67
N GLN A 373 -5.60 25.92 -1.62
CA GLN A 373 -6.76 25.04 -1.48
C GLN A 373 -6.50 23.89 -0.51
N SER A 374 -7.20 23.87 0.63
CA SER A 374 -7.19 22.72 1.54
C SER A 374 -8.02 21.55 0.98
N ILE A 375 -9.06 21.86 0.20
CA ILE A 375 -9.96 20.91 -0.44
C ILE A 375 -10.22 21.35 -1.87
N ILE A 376 -10.07 20.41 -2.81
CA ILE A 376 -10.52 20.58 -4.20
C ILE A 376 -11.46 19.42 -4.54
N PHE A 377 -12.72 19.74 -4.77
CA PHE A 377 -13.68 18.86 -5.42
C PHE A 377 -13.86 19.34 -6.85
N ASP A 378 -13.13 18.71 -7.76
CA ASP A 378 -13.02 19.07 -9.17
C ASP A 378 -13.91 18.18 -10.05
N SER A 379 -14.65 18.82 -10.95
CA SER A 379 -15.32 18.16 -12.07
C SER A 379 -16.23 16.99 -11.64
N LEU A 380 -17.00 17.17 -10.56
CA LEU A 380 -17.97 16.16 -10.12
C LEU A 380 -19.23 16.20 -11.01
N HIS A 381 -19.54 15.06 -11.64
CA HIS A 381 -20.71 14.90 -12.50
C HIS A 381 -22.01 15.05 -11.69
N ALA A 382 -23.03 15.72 -12.25
CA ALA A 382 -24.32 15.90 -11.61
C ALA A 382 -24.92 14.56 -11.10
N GLY A 383 -25.21 14.47 -9.80
CA GLY A 383 -25.80 13.29 -9.17
C GLY A 383 -24.86 12.09 -9.01
N SER A 384 -23.56 12.25 -9.25
CA SER A 384 -22.59 11.15 -9.13
C SER A 384 -22.04 10.94 -7.73
N ALA A 385 -22.27 11.87 -6.81
CA ALA A 385 -21.70 11.84 -5.47
C ALA A 385 -22.76 12.13 -4.40
N THR A 386 -22.87 11.23 -3.43
CA THR A 386 -23.71 11.35 -2.24
C THR A 386 -22.89 11.11 -0.98
N ASN A 387 -23.32 11.71 0.14
CA ASN A 387 -22.67 11.52 1.44
C ASN A 387 -21.17 11.87 1.42
N LEU A 388 -20.81 12.97 0.73
CA LEU A 388 -19.48 13.56 0.85
C LEU A 388 -19.38 14.36 2.15
N SER A 389 -18.27 14.24 2.88
CA SER A 389 -18.07 14.98 4.12
C SER A 389 -16.59 15.29 4.33
N ALA A 390 -16.28 16.52 4.73
CA ALA A 390 -14.96 17.00 5.10
C ALA A 390 -15.07 17.84 6.39
N THR A 391 -14.78 17.23 7.54
CA THR A 391 -14.94 17.84 8.87
C THR A 391 -13.62 17.81 9.65
N GLY A 392 -13.42 18.77 10.55
CA GLY A 392 -12.17 18.88 11.32
C GLY A 392 -10.94 19.18 10.46
N ILE A 393 -11.10 20.01 9.42
CA ILE A 393 -10.00 20.33 8.48
C ILE A 393 -9.24 21.55 9.00
N ALA A 394 -8.14 21.29 9.70
CA ALA A 394 -7.18 22.25 10.21
C ALA A 394 -5.91 22.30 9.36
N VAL A 395 -6.09 22.45 8.04
CA VAL A 395 -4.99 22.54 7.05
C VAL A 395 -4.88 23.97 6.57
N VAL A 396 -3.69 24.55 6.68
CA VAL A 396 -3.42 25.96 6.36
C VAL A 396 -2.26 26.12 5.38
N PRO A 397 -2.23 27.16 4.54
CA PRO A 397 -1.05 27.47 3.73
C PRO A 397 0.21 27.66 4.58
N ASP A 398 1.36 27.21 4.09
CA ASP A 398 2.66 27.45 4.74
C ASP A 398 3.03 28.95 4.76
N ALA A 399 2.54 29.74 3.79
CA ALA A 399 2.71 31.18 3.82
C ALA A 399 1.80 31.83 4.90
N PRO A 400 2.36 32.55 5.91
CA PRO A 400 1.58 33.05 7.05
C PRO A 400 0.48 34.06 6.70
N SER A 401 0.63 34.78 5.58
CA SER A 401 -0.33 35.78 5.09
C SER A 401 -1.54 35.16 4.39
N GLU A 402 -1.41 33.92 3.93
CA GLU A 402 -2.45 33.25 3.18
C GLU A 402 -3.48 32.60 4.12
N ARG A 403 -4.63 32.27 3.55
CA ARG A 403 -5.73 31.63 4.26
C ARG A 403 -6.20 30.43 3.44
N PRO A 404 -6.62 29.34 4.10
CA PRO A 404 -7.09 28.17 3.37
C PRO A 404 -8.33 28.52 2.56
N THR A 405 -8.32 28.10 1.31
CA THR A 405 -9.47 28.19 0.39
C THR A 405 -9.98 26.80 0.06
N VAL A 406 -11.11 26.74 -0.60
CA VAL A 406 -11.68 25.53 -1.19
C VAL A 406 -12.08 25.81 -2.62
N MET A 407 -12.07 24.74 -3.41
CA MET A 407 -12.70 24.71 -4.73
C MET A 407 -13.79 23.66 -4.73
N TYR A 408 -14.97 24.07 -5.18
CA TYR A 408 -16.13 23.20 -5.27
C TYR A 408 -16.77 23.36 -6.65
N ASN A 409 -16.16 22.71 -7.63
CA ASN A 409 -16.67 22.65 -8.99
C ASN A 409 -17.51 21.38 -9.16
N ALA A 410 -18.70 21.37 -8.55
CA ALA A 410 -19.64 20.28 -8.66
C ALA A 410 -20.96 20.76 -9.27
N SER A 411 -21.48 20.00 -10.24
CA SER A 411 -22.86 20.18 -10.72
C SER A 411 -23.88 19.42 -9.85
N VAL A 412 -23.55 19.17 -8.57
CA VAL A 412 -24.23 18.18 -7.70
C VAL A 412 -24.98 18.81 -6.51
N THR A 413 -26.13 18.20 -6.25
CA THR A 413 -27.29 18.40 -5.36
C THR A 413 -27.03 18.33 -3.83
N PRO A 414 -28.01 18.71 -2.97
CA PRO A 414 -27.79 19.43 -1.72
C PRO A 414 -27.50 18.54 -0.50
N GLY A 415 -26.53 18.96 0.30
CA GLY A 415 -26.21 18.38 1.59
C GLY A 415 -25.06 19.16 2.22
N ASP A 416 -24.98 19.14 3.53
CA ASP A 416 -23.84 19.73 4.23
C ASP A 416 -22.62 18.81 4.09
N VAL A 417 -21.60 19.28 3.37
CA VAL A 417 -20.33 18.55 3.17
C VAL A 417 -19.29 18.86 4.25
N GLY A 418 -19.65 19.56 5.32
CA GLY A 418 -18.77 19.99 6.39
C GLY A 418 -18.17 21.39 6.20
N PHE A 419 -18.40 22.02 5.04
CA PHE A 419 -17.96 23.38 4.72
C PHE A 419 -18.86 24.05 3.69
N ARG A 420 -18.75 25.38 3.56
CA ARG A 420 -19.46 26.15 2.55
C ARG A 420 -19.05 25.72 1.13
N CYS A 421 -19.98 25.22 0.34
CA CYS A 421 -19.75 24.83 -1.06
C CYS A 421 -19.62 26.05 -1.98
N TRP A 422 -18.40 26.47 -2.28
CA TRP A 422 -18.08 27.58 -3.20
C TRP A 422 -16.60 27.54 -3.57
N ASP A 423 -16.19 28.39 -4.51
CA ASP A 423 -14.78 28.72 -4.72
C ASP A 423 -14.44 29.96 -3.87
N GLY A 424 -13.58 29.78 -2.87
CA GLY A 424 -13.23 30.86 -1.95
C GLY A 424 -12.72 30.39 -0.59
N PRO A 425 -12.66 31.26 0.43
CA PRO A 425 -12.23 30.90 1.78
C PRO A 425 -12.91 29.64 2.35
N TYR A 426 -12.11 28.78 3.00
CA TYR A 426 -12.64 27.65 3.76
C TYR A 426 -13.46 28.16 4.95
N ILE A 427 -14.74 27.78 5.00
CA ILE A 427 -15.65 28.12 6.08
C ILE A 427 -16.36 26.82 6.51
N PRO A 428 -16.06 26.26 7.69
CA PRO A 428 -16.74 25.06 8.18
C PRO A 428 -18.22 25.37 8.48
N THR A 429 -19.11 24.40 8.27
CA THR A 429 -20.55 24.54 8.50
C THR A 429 -20.97 24.33 9.96
N TYR A 430 -20.14 23.65 10.75
CA TYR A 430 -20.30 23.53 12.20
C TYR A 430 -19.05 24.05 12.90
N SER A 431 -19.20 25.11 13.68
CA SER A 431 -18.21 25.55 14.67
C SER A 431 -18.53 24.87 16.01
N SER A 432 -17.68 23.96 16.46
CA SER A 432 -17.62 23.56 17.88
C SER A 432 -16.17 23.50 18.30
#